data_AF-A0A1E4RR38-F1
#
_entry.id   AF-A0A1E4RR38-F1
#
_cell.length_a   1.000
_cell.length_b   1.000
_cell.length_c   1.000
_cell.angle_alpha   90.00
_cell.angle_beta   90.00
_cell.angle_gamma   90.00
#
_symmetry.space_group_name_H-M   'P 1'
#
loop_
_entity.id
_entity.type
_entity.pdbx_description
1 polymer ?
#
loop_
_entity_poly.entity_id
_entity_poly.type
_entity_poly.pdbx_seq_one_letter_code
_entity_poly.pdbx_strand_id
1 'polypeptide(L)'
;MYIPVSELLLSPTHRSLVLALYKSLLRNIRHLPVPHQTSNQIEHPHREINRELQKLRNDPASYRKLLKTELEYSLQEEFRTGVPHNQFIGDILYKRLKRGVDLDEALLAVKESNEVKNWLVLLEKLVHYRLKRFRDQVWRGQNVEKMSKINERRNHNKSGLRHVSIKGPNKRPKNYNKLNPNEKLDRLASTLDESRANSWMVLCRFLKLSQQQSLIPNPFLLPNVTRDYNVKTDDLFSPSQILPGSTKMSIMKQAYDMEYVNGIIKPSLEYDINKRHYLEKLQQIVNEKGPQLVRVRMNTAGEVAIPIVNIPTNNTDKLREIALDTKWLVALYNTERVWNSLRNESLSKCGQIFLDGSVAVKRSGGFGLDERIFPRWYYDDLVEGEAIWEFIINKAGNDRVKSNDQKEYESILQSWMEPLDITPIVLKSKFNQLRSRHSDRKTLNQAQEENQHKQNSHYDLQVRRLNGITDSLEKNRVFKHSEIVNPDKVTKTYNEYLEKAKTPTKKTFPSGIPVLERIGMGKTLGDYIDEQDYHNFKFGKTFKPRFKL
;
A
#
# COMPACT_ATOMS: atom_id res chain seq x y z
N MET A 1 -10.64 18.47 27.00
CA MET A 1 -11.33 19.73 26.68
C MET A 1 -10.77 20.80 27.62
N TYR A 2 -10.16 21.85 27.08
CA TYR A 2 -9.68 22.99 27.85
C TYR A 2 -10.63 24.16 27.55
N ILE A 3 -11.38 24.60 28.55
CA ILE A 3 -12.19 25.82 28.47
C ILE A 3 -11.25 26.99 28.77
N PRO A 4 -11.18 28.04 27.94
CA PRO A 4 -10.33 29.20 28.22
C PRO A 4 -10.70 29.81 29.58
N VAL A 5 -9.71 30.38 30.28
CA VAL A 5 -9.89 30.87 31.67
C VAL A 5 -11.01 31.91 31.77
N SER A 6 -11.27 32.68 30.72
CA SER A 6 -12.37 33.64 30.64
C SER A 6 -13.77 33.03 30.63
N GLU A 7 -13.91 31.75 30.25
CA GLU A 7 -15.18 31.02 30.15
C GLU A 7 -15.43 30.11 31.37
N LEU A 8 -14.41 29.85 32.20
CA LEU A 8 -14.50 29.07 33.45
C LEU A 8 -14.99 29.89 34.67
N LEU A 9 -15.18 31.20 34.51
CA LEU A 9 -15.50 32.10 35.62
C LEU A 9 -17.02 32.21 35.80
N LEU A 10 -17.52 31.70 36.93
CA LEU A 10 -18.94 31.62 37.27
C LEU A 10 -19.63 32.98 37.49
N SER A 11 -18.87 34.09 37.64
CA SER A 11 -19.45 35.43 37.82
C SER A 11 -18.88 36.46 36.81
N PRO A 12 -19.73 37.40 36.33
CA PRO A 12 -19.31 38.43 35.37
C PRO A 12 -18.25 39.39 35.95
N THR A 13 -18.19 39.55 37.28
CA THR A 13 -17.20 40.38 37.98
C THR A 13 -15.80 39.76 37.97
N HIS A 14 -15.68 38.43 38.06
CA HIS A 14 -14.37 37.79 37.92
C HIS A 14 -13.84 37.88 36.49
N ARG A 15 -14.73 37.79 35.49
CA ARG A 15 -14.35 37.95 34.08
C ARG A 15 -13.85 39.36 33.78
N SER A 16 -14.49 40.39 34.33
CA SER A 16 -14.02 41.77 34.15
C SER A 16 -12.66 42.01 34.82
N LEU A 17 -12.42 41.46 36.01
CA LEU A 17 -11.12 41.55 36.70
C LEU A 17 -9.99 40.88 35.92
N VAL A 18 -10.21 39.67 35.38
CA VAL A 18 -9.20 38.95 34.58
C VAL A 18 -8.88 39.71 33.28
N LEU A 19 -9.90 40.28 32.63
CA LEU A 19 -9.70 41.11 31.44
C LEU A 19 -9.00 42.43 31.76
N ALA A 20 -9.30 43.04 32.91
CA ALA A 20 -8.62 44.25 33.37
C ALA A 20 -7.14 43.98 33.64
N LEU A 21 -6.80 42.88 34.31
CA LEU A 21 -5.43 42.45 34.55
C LEU A 21 -4.68 42.18 33.24
N TYR A 22 -5.29 41.45 32.31
CA TYR A 22 -4.71 41.20 30.98
C TYR A 22 -4.40 42.49 30.23
N LYS A 23 -5.33 43.45 30.23
CA LYS A 23 -5.15 44.76 29.60
C LYS A 23 -4.07 45.59 30.30
N SER A 24 -4.01 45.56 31.63
CA SER A 24 -3.00 46.26 32.44
C SER A 24 -1.60 45.78 32.09
N LEU A 25 -1.39 44.46 32.16
CA LEU A 25 -0.11 43.84 31.83
C LEU A 25 0.33 44.14 30.40
N LEU A 26 -0.55 44.01 29.40
CA LEU A 26 -0.21 44.36 28.02
C LEU A 26 0.17 45.83 27.86
N ARG A 27 -0.54 46.74 28.55
CA ARG A 27 -0.21 48.17 28.52
C ARG A 27 1.16 48.41 29.13
N ASN A 28 1.46 47.80 30.28
CA ASN A 28 2.73 47.99 30.97
C ASN A 28 3.91 47.37 30.20
N ILE A 29 3.73 46.19 29.57
CA ILE A 29 4.73 45.58 28.68
C ILE A 29 5.02 46.47 27.46
N ARG A 30 3.98 47.09 26.87
CA ARG A 30 4.15 47.96 25.70
C ARG A 30 4.99 49.20 26.00
N HIS A 31 4.88 49.73 27.21
CA HIS A 31 5.54 50.95 27.69
C HIS A 31 6.78 50.71 28.54
N LEU A 32 7.34 49.50 28.57
CA LEU A 32 8.62 49.21 29.26
C LEU A 32 9.71 50.18 28.78
N PRO A 33 10.40 50.93 29.67
CA PRO A 33 11.48 51.85 29.29
C PRO A 33 12.73 51.11 28.78
N VAL A 34 13.68 51.85 28.21
CA VAL A 34 15.03 51.31 27.93
C VAL A 34 15.81 51.33 29.23
N PRO A 35 16.44 50.21 29.65
CA PRO A 35 17.22 50.17 30.88
C PRO A 35 18.35 51.20 30.83
N HIS A 36 18.56 51.95 31.91
CA HIS A 36 19.77 52.77 32.03
C HIS A 36 21.02 51.89 32.11
N GLN A 37 22.11 52.33 31.49
CA GLN A 37 23.38 51.60 31.48
C GLN A 37 23.78 51.25 32.91
N THR A 38 23.97 49.96 33.15
CA THR A 38 24.25 49.43 34.48
C THR A 38 25.70 49.70 34.84
N SER A 39 25.94 50.37 35.96
CA SER A 39 27.25 50.37 36.63
C SER A 39 27.66 48.93 36.97
N ASN A 40 28.96 48.63 36.84
CA ASN A 40 29.58 47.29 36.78
C ASN A 40 29.47 46.41 38.04
N GLN A 41 28.63 46.72 39.04
CA GLN A 41 28.78 46.18 40.40
C GLN A 41 27.64 45.31 40.96
N ILE A 42 26.63 44.92 40.18
CA ILE A 42 25.55 44.06 40.70
C ILE A 42 25.76 42.61 40.23
N GLU A 43 26.22 41.76 41.15
CA GLU A 43 26.29 40.30 41.00
C GLU A 43 25.14 39.66 41.78
N HIS A 44 24.38 38.78 41.14
CA HIS A 44 23.30 38.02 41.76
C HIS A 44 23.76 36.58 42.05
N PRO A 45 23.36 35.93 43.17
CA PRO A 45 23.80 34.57 43.50
C PRO A 45 23.40 33.50 42.47
N HIS A 46 22.34 33.72 41.68
CA HIS A 46 21.89 32.78 40.65
C HIS A 46 22.54 33.03 39.28
N ARG A 47 23.27 32.01 38.78
CA ARG A 47 23.98 32.01 37.49
C ARG A 47 23.13 32.42 36.28
N GLU A 48 21.85 32.03 36.24
CA GLU A 48 20.97 32.36 35.12
C GLU A 48 20.59 33.85 35.10
N ILE A 49 20.40 34.46 36.27
CA ILE A 49 20.10 35.89 36.39
C ILE A 49 21.33 36.70 35.97
N ASN A 50 22.54 36.28 36.34
CA ASN A 50 23.77 36.93 35.88
C ASN A 50 23.95 36.88 34.37
N ARG A 51 23.53 35.79 33.70
CA ARG A 51 23.55 35.70 32.23
C ARG A 51 22.57 36.68 31.59
N GLU A 52 21.38 36.84 32.16
CA GLU A 52 20.41 37.83 31.66
C GLU A 52 20.88 39.26 31.91
N LEU A 53 21.49 39.54 33.06
CA LEU A 53 22.13 40.84 33.33
C LEU A 53 23.30 41.12 32.37
N GLN A 54 24.09 40.12 31.98
CA GLN A 54 25.12 40.27 30.95
C GLN A 54 24.52 40.61 29.58
N LYS A 55 23.40 39.97 29.19
CA LYS A 55 22.70 40.30 27.94
C LYS A 55 22.15 41.74 27.96
N LEU A 56 21.59 42.14 29.09
CA LEU A 56 21.11 43.51 29.33
C LEU A 56 22.25 44.53 29.24
N ARG A 57 23.44 44.21 29.74
CA ARG A 57 24.66 45.05 29.64
C ARG A 57 25.16 45.20 28.21
N ASN A 58 25.19 44.11 27.46
CA ASN A 58 25.76 44.10 26.11
C ASN A 58 24.92 44.90 25.10
N ASP A 59 23.59 44.75 25.12
CA ASP A 59 22.68 45.51 24.26
C ASP A 59 21.31 45.70 24.92
N PRO A 60 21.11 46.80 25.67
CA PRO A 60 19.86 47.09 26.38
C PRO A 60 18.65 47.22 25.45
N ALA A 61 18.85 47.74 24.24
CA ALA A 61 17.75 48.05 23.31
C ALA A 61 17.24 46.78 22.62
N SER A 62 18.14 45.91 22.15
CA SER A 62 17.75 44.64 21.55
C SER A 62 17.22 43.65 22.58
N TYR A 63 17.83 43.61 23.78
CA TYR A 63 17.35 42.75 24.85
C TYR A 63 15.95 43.15 25.34
N ARG A 64 15.64 44.46 25.44
CA ARG A 64 14.28 44.95 25.71
C ARG A 64 13.28 44.44 24.69
N LYS A 65 13.61 44.50 23.38
CA LYS A 65 12.71 44.01 22.31
C LYS A 65 12.41 42.52 22.48
N LEU A 66 13.44 41.72 22.75
CA LEU A 66 13.31 40.28 23.00
C LEU A 66 12.42 40.00 24.21
N LEU A 67 12.67 40.68 25.34
CA LEU A 67 11.92 40.51 26.57
C LEU A 67 10.44 40.92 26.40
N LYS A 68 10.18 42.00 25.65
CA LYS A 68 8.83 42.43 25.31
C LYS A 68 8.09 41.35 24.50
N THR A 69 8.71 40.81 23.45
CA THR A 69 8.08 39.76 22.62
C THR A 69 7.82 38.48 23.40
N GLU A 70 8.75 38.09 24.29
CA GLU A 70 8.60 36.90 25.12
C GLU A 70 7.48 37.06 26.16
N LEU A 71 7.40 38.23 26.82
CA LEU A 71 6.33 38.52 27.78
C LEU A 71 4.96 38.56 27.09
N GLU A 72 4.85 39.21 25.92
CA GLU A 72 3.59 39.24 25.16
C GLU A 72 3.14 37.83 24.75
N TYR A 73 4.07 37.01 24.25
CA TYR A 73 3.79 35.62 23.87
C TYR A 73 3.39 34.76 25.07
N SER A 74 4.16 34.81 26.15
CA SER A 74 3.93 34.01 27.37
C SER A 74 2.58 34.37 28.01
N LEU A 75 2.23 35.66 27.99
CA LEU A 75 0.96 36.15 28.51
C LEU A 75 -0.22 35.66 27.66
N GLN A 76 -0.11 35.72 26.33
CA GLN A 76 -1.13 35.15 25.45
C GLN A 76 -1.33 33.65 25.67
N GLU A 77 -0.25 32.89 25.86
CA GLU A 77 -0.36 31.46 26.16
C GLU A 77 -1.04 31.17 27.51
N GLU A 78 -0.63 31.84 28.59
CA GLU A 78 -1.18 31.60 29.93
C GLU A 78 -2.70 31.86 29.98
N PHE A 79 -3.17 32.95 29.35
CA PHE A 79 -4.58 33.29 29.30
C PHE A 79 -5.39 32.40 28.34
N ARG A 80 -4.75 31.79 27.34
CA ARG A 80 -5.37 30.76 26.47
C ARG A 80 -5.44 29.38 27.14
N THR A 81 -4.48 29.04 28.00
CA THR A 81 -4.44 27.72 28.64
C THR A 81 -5.54 27.53 29.69
N GLY A 82 -6.54 26.72 29.34
CA GLY A 82 -7.65 26.37 30.24
C GLY A 82 -7.23 25.60 31.51
N VAL A 83 -8.13 25.55 32.49
CA VAL A 83 -7.94 24.74 33.71
C VAL A 83 -8.42 23.30 33.45
N PRO A 84 -7.66 22.26 33.84
CA PRO A 84 -8.11 20.88 33.71
C PRO A 84 -9.36 20.62 34.57
N HIS A 85 -10.31 19.84 34.05
CA HIS A 85 -11.62 19.62 34.67
C HIS A 85 -11.58 18.94 36.06
N ASN A 86 -10.45 18.33 36.44
CA ASN A 86 -10.31 17.48 37.63
C ASN A 86 -9.55 18.14 38.80
N GLN A 87 -9.37 19.47 38.78
CA GLN A 87 -8.65 20.18 39.85
C GLN A 87 -9.53 21.25 40.49
N PHE A 88 -9.31 21.54 41.79
CA PHE A 88 -10.04 22.56 42.53
C PHE A 88 -9.81 23.94 41.86
N ILE A 89 -10.85 24.44 41.18
CA ILE A 89 -10.76 25.57 40.24
C ILE A 89 -10.34 26.86 40.97
N GLY A 90 -10.75 27.04 42.22
CA GLY A 90 -10.49 28.25 43.02
C GLY A 90 -9.00 28.48 43.33
N ASP A 91 -8.31 27.48 43.88
CA ASP A 91 -6.91 27.63 44.32
C ASP A 91 -5.93 27.87 43.16
N ILE A 92 -6.18 27.21 42.02
CA ILE A 92 -5.34 27.36 40.82
C ILE A 92 -5.56 28.73 40.20
N LEU A 93 -6.82 29.17 40.12
CA LEU A 93 -7.15 30.50 39.63
C LEU A 93 -6.54 31.59 40.52
N TYR A 94 -6.66 31.46 41.85
CA TYR A 94 -6.05 32.38 42.80
C TYR A 94 -4.53 32.45 42.64
N LYS A 95 -3.84 31.31 42.54
CA LYS A 95 -2.39 31.26 42.32
C LYS A 95 -1.97 31.90 41.00
N ARG A 96 -2.76 31.73 39.93
CA ARG A 96 -2.50 32.35 38.62
C ARG A 96 -2.75 33.86 38.66
N LEU A 97 -3.84 34.30 39.30
CA LEU A 97 -4.17 35.71 39.47
C LEU A 97 -3.11 36.43 40.30
N LYS A 98 -2.75 35.87 41.47
CA LYS A 98 -1.69 36.41 42.32
C LYS A 98 -0.38 36.56 41.56
N ARG A 99 0.02 35.55 40.78
CA ARG A 99 1.21 35.62 39.93
C ARG A 99 1.12 36.72 38.86
N GLY A 100 -0.06 36.93 38.30
CA GLY A 100 -0.32 38.00 37.34
C GLY A 100 -0.24 39.39 37.98
N VAL A 101 -0.74 39.54 39.21
CA VAL A 101 -0.65 40.79 39.99
C VAL A 101 0.80 41.08 40.37
N ASP A 102 1.54 40.10 40.90
CA ASP A 102 2.98 40.22 41.20
C ASP A 102 3.80 40.67 39.97
N LEU A 103 3.42 40.20 38.77
CA LEU A 103 4.08 40.58 37.52
C LEU A 103 3.71 42.01 37.13
N ASP A 104 2.44 42.41 37.33
CA ASP A 104 1.98 43.76 37.02
C ASP A 104 2.65 44.79 37.95
N GLU A 105 2.79 44.48 39.24
CA GLU A 105 3.54 45.27 40.21
C GLU A 105 5.02 45.43 39.80
N ALA A 106 5.68 44.35 39.38
CA ALA A 106 7.07 44.40 38.92
C ALA A 106 7.23 45.25 37.64
N LEU A 107 6.27 45.17 36.71
CA LEU A 107 6.26 45.97 35.49
C LEU A 107 5.97 47.45 35.74
N LEU A 108 5.07 47.75 36.69
CA LEU A 108 4.77 49.11 37.14
C LEU A 108 5.98 49.74 37.83
N ALA A 109 6.66 49.00 38.73
CA ALA A 109 7.86 49.47 39.40
C ALA A 109 8.97 49.86 38.42
N VAL A 110 9.19 49.05 37.37
CA VAL A 110 10.17 49.35 36.31
C VAL A 110 9.77 50.58 35.47
N LYS A 111 8.46 50.78 35.25
CA LYS A 111 7.93 51.91 34.50
C LYS A 111 8.01 53.22 35.27
N GLU A 112 7.72 53.20 36.56
CA GLU A 112 7.72 54.38 37.45
C GLU A 112 9.13 54.78 37.86
N SER A 113 9.99 53.80 38.14
CA SER A 113 11.40 54.01 38.48
C SER A 113 12.27 53.05 37.67
N ASN A 114 12.96 53.60 36.66
CA ASN A 114 13.85 52.85 35.77
C ASN A 114 15.19 52.46 36.45
N GLU A 115 15.11 52.07 37.71
CA GLU A 115 16.24 51.64 38.53
C GLU A 115 16.59 50.18 38.28
N VAL A 116 17.87 49.84 38.47
CA VAL A 116 18.39 48.48 38.23
C VAL A 116 17.74 47.45 39.16
N LYS A 117 17.38 47.84 40.39
CA LYS A 117 16.74 46.96 41.38
C LYS A 117 15.39 46.44 40.86
N ASN A 118 14.60 47.27 40.20
CA ASN A 118 13.30 46.89 39.67
C ASN A 118 13.43 45.96 38.46
N TRP A 119 14.43 46.21 37.61
CA TRP A 119 14.77 45.30 36.51
C TRP A 119 15.22 43.93 37.03
N LEU A 120 15.97 43.88 38.13
CA LEU A 120 16.40 42.63 38.75
C LEU A 120 15.20 41.81 39.27
N VAL A 121 14.23 42.44 39.93
CA VAL A 121 12.99 41.79 40.37
C VAL A 121 12.17 41.24 39.19
N LEU A 122 12.08 41.99 38.09
CA LEU A 122 11.40 41.53 36.87
C LEU A 122 12.12 40.31 36.26
N LEU A 123 13.45 40.36 36.17
CA LEU A 123 14.28 39.27 35.65
C LEU A 123 14.19 38.02 36.52
N GLU A 124 14.17 38.15 37.84
CA GLU A 124 13.94 37.03 38.77
C GLU A 124 12.63 36.30 38.48
N LYS A 125 11.53 37.06 38.36
CA LYS A 125 10.20 36.49 38.06
C LYS A 125 10.20 35.78 36.70
N LEU A 126 10.88 36.34 35.70
CA LEU A 126 10.97 35.79 34.35
C LEU A 126 11.86 34.53 34.30
N VAL A 127 13.04 34.55 34.92
CA VAL A 127 13.92 33.38 35.01
C VAL A 127 13.25 32.24 35.78
N HIS A 128 12.58 32.57 36.90
CA HIS A 128 11.79 31.58 37.63
C HIS A 128 10.67 30.98 36.77
N TYR A 129 10.02 31.80 35.94
CA TYR A 129 9.03 31.32 34.97
C TYR A 129 9.63 30.36 33.95
N ARG A 130 10.76 30.71 33.31
CA ARG A 130 11.47 29.88 32.34
C ARG A 130 11.87 28.53 32.93
N LEU A 131 12.49 28.54 34.12
CA LEU A 131 12.91 27.33 34.83
C LEU A 131 11.73 26.41 35.16
N LYS A 132 10.61 26.99 35.60
CA LYS A 132 9.39 26.22 35.86
C LYS A 132 8.85 25.58 34.57
N ARG A 133 8.74 26.33 33.47
CA ARG A 133 8.27 25.81 32.18
C ARG A 133 9.19 24.73 31.63
N PHE A 134 10.50 24.91 31.73
CA PHE A 134 11.48 23.90 31.34
C PHE A 134 11.31 22.61 32.17
N ARG A 135 11.18 22.73 33.49
CA ARG A 135 10.90 21.56 34.36
C ARG A 135 9.58 20.87 34.01
N ASP A 136 8.51 21.63 33.74
CA ASP A 136 7.22 21.07 33.35
C ASP A 136 7.31 20.33 32.01
N GLN A 137 8.08 20.85 31.05
CA GLN A 137 8.32 20.20 29.75
C GLN A 137 9.17 18.93 29.90
N VAL A 138 10.26 18.99 30.66
CA VAL A 138 11.10 17.83 30.96
C VAL A 138 10.29 16.76 31.69
N TRP A 139 9.48 17.15 32.67
CA TRP A 139 8.59 16.24 33.38
C TRP A 139 7.56 15.60 32.44
N ARG A 140 6.92 16.37 31.55
CA ARG A 140 6.00 15.82 30.53
C ARG A 140 6.70 14.81 29.62
N GLY A 141 7.91 15.12 29.13
CA GLY A 141 8.71 14.21 28.31
C GLY A 141 9.03 12.91 29.06
N GLN A 142 9.54 13.02 30.28
CA GLN A 142 9.83 11.87 31.14
C GLN A 142 8.58 11.04 31.47
N ASN A 143 7.42 11.69 31.65
CA ASN A 143 6.18 10.98 31.97
C ASN A 143 5.62 10.25 30.74
N VAL A 144 5.77 10.81 29.53
CA VAL A 144 5.45 10.11 28.27
C VAL A 144 6.33 8.88 28.10
N GLU A 145 7.64 8.99 28.37
CA GLU A 145 8.56 7.84 28.35
C GLU A 145 8.27 6.81 29.44
N LYS A 146 7.89 7.24 30.65
CA LYS A 146 7.50 6.31 31.72
C LYS A 146 6.17 5.62 31.38
N MET A 147 5.20 6.33 30.80
CA MET A 147 3.93 5.76 30.37
C MET A 147 4.10 4.79 29.20
N SER A 148 5.01 5.06 28.26
CA SER A 148 5.34 4.09 27.20
C SER A 148 5.97 2.82 27.78
N LYS A 149 6.92 2.95 28.71
CA LYS A 149 7.54 1.81 29.42
C LYS A 149 6.54 1.04 30.30
N ILE A 150 5.59 1.72 30.96
CA ILE A 150 4.52 1.09 31.74
C ILE A 150 3.53 0.35 30.83
N ASN A 151 3.19 0.93 29.67
CA ASN A 151 2.35 0.26 28.68
C ASN A 151 3.05 -0.95 28.04
N GLU A 152 4.35 -0.87 27.77
CA GLU A 152 5.16 -2.00 27.32
C GLU A 152 5.19 -3.13 28.38
N ARG A 153 5.37 -2.80 29.67
CA ARG A 153 5.31 -3.77 30.78
C ARG A 153 3.90 -4.35 30.98
N ARG A 154 2.84 -3.55 30.85
CA ARG A 154 1.44 -4.02 30.91
C ARG A 154 1.10 -4.93 29.74
N ASN A 155 1.64 -4.67 28.54
CA ASN A 155 1.45 -5.52 27.37
C ASN A 155 2.26 -6.81 27.47
N HIS A 156 3.45 -6.79 28.09
CA HIS A 156 4.21 -8.00 28.40
C HIS A 156 3.52 -8.90 29.45
N ASN A 157 2.94 -8.32 30.50
CA ASN A 157 2.24 -9.09 31.54
C ASN A 157 0.88 -9.66 31.07
N LYS A 158 0.34 -9.21 29.93
CA LYS A 158 -0.82 -9.82 29.27
C LYS A 158 -0.44 -10.86 28.19
N SER A 159 0.85 -11.15 28.01
CA SER A 159 1.33 -12.03 26.93
C SER A 159 1.31 -13.55 27.25
N GLY A 160 0.58 -13.99 28.27
CA GLY A 160 0.39 -15.41 28.59
C GLY A 160 -0.72 -16.12 27.82
N LEU A 161 -1.67 -15.39 27.21
CA LEU A 161 -2.75 -15.97 26.41
C LEU A 161 -2.98 -15.11 25.17
N ARG A 162 -2.06 -15.21 24.22
CA ARG A 162 -2.42 -14.89 22.83
C ARG A 162 -3.40 -15.97 22.39
N HIS A 163 -4.70 -15.66 22.46
CA HIS A 163 -5.61 -16.21 21.47
C HIS A 163 -4.99 -15.89 20.11
N VAL A 164 -4.34 -16.88 19.51
CA VAL A 164 -4.23 -16.95 18.07
C VAL A 164 -5.68 -17.05 17.63
N SER A 165 -6.28 -15.89 17.35
CA SER A 165 -7.46 -15.82 16.53
C SER A 165 -7.06 -16.50 15.24
N ILE A 166 -7.43 -17.78 15.14
CA ILE A 166 -7.59 -18.47 13.87
C ILE A 166 -8.47 -17.52 13.09
N LYS A 167 -7.87 -16.81 12.13
CA LYS A 167 -8.59 -15.90 11.25
C LYS A 167 -9.66 -16.75 10.59
N GLY A 168 -10.91 -16.58 11.05
CA GLY A 168 -12.05 -17.23 10.45
C GLY A 168 -12.06 -16.95 8.95
N PRO A 169 -12.66 -17.85 8.15
CA PRO A 169 -12.59 -17.78 6.71
C PRO A 169 -13.15 -16.45 6.20
N ASN A 170 -12.33 -15.72 5.45
CA ASN A 170 -12.73 -14.72 4.46
C ASN A 170 -13.87 -13.75 4.87
N LYS A 171 -13.74 -13.02 5.98
CA LYS A 171 -14.48 -11.76 6.09
C LYS A 171 -13.89 -10.78 5.07
N ARG A 172 -14.60 -10.58 3.96
CA ARG A 172 -14.27 -9.57 2.94
C ARG A 172 -14.00 -8.24 3.68
N PRO A 173 -12.88 -7.56 3.42
CA PRO A 173 -12.58 -6.31 4.11
C PRO A 173 -13.71 -5.31 3.89
N LYS A 174 -14.34 -4.84 4.97
CA LYS A 174 -15.37 -3.80 4.91
C LYS A 174 -14.75 -2.52 4.31
N ASN A 175 -15.53 -1.73 3.59
CA ASN A 175 -15.08 -0.43 3.07
C ASN A 175 -14.74 0.51 4.24
N TYR A 176 -13.64 1.29 4.13
CA TYR A 176 -13.18 2.18 5.20
C TYR A 176 -14.29 3.12 5.71
N ASN A 177 -15.09 3.70 4.81
CA ASN A 177 -16.18 4.62 5.19
C ASN A 177 -17.31 3.93 5.97
N LYS A 178 -17.46 2.62 5.85
CA LYS A 178 -18.49 1.82 6.54
C LYS A 178 -18.01 1.27 7.89
N LEU A 179 -16.77 1.60 8.30
CA LEU A 179 -16.23 1.20 9.60
C LEU A 179 -16.65 2.16 10.70
N ASN A 180 -16.74 1.64 11.91
CA ASN A 180 -16.94 2.47 13.10
C ASN A 180 -15.71 3.37 13.35
N PRO A 181 -15.84 4.50 14.08
CA PRO A 181 -14.71 5.41 14.34
C PRO A 181 -13.49 4.71 14.97
N ASN A 182 -13.71 3.81 15.93
CA ASN A 182 -12.63 3.05 16.55
C ASN A 182 -11.97 2.07 15.57
N GLU A 183 -12.77 1.37 14.75
CA GLU A 183 -12.26 0.47 13.71
C GLU A 183 -11.49 1.24 12.61
N LYS A 184 -11.88 2.50 12.34
CA LYS A 184 -11.14 3.38 11.42
C LYS A 184 -9.77 3.76 11.98
N LEU A 185 -9.68 4.02 13.28
CA LEU A 185 -8.41 4.31 13.96
C LEU A 185 -7.51 3.07 13.98
N ASP A 186 -8.05 1.90 14.32
CA ASP A 186 -7.30 0.64 14.32
C ASP A 186 -6.79 0.28 12.90
N ARG A 187 -7.63 0.54 11.88
CA ARG A 187 -7.24 0.36 10.48
C ARG A 187 -6.19 1.38 10.04
N LEU A 188 -6.29 2.63 10.49
CA LEU A 188 -5.26 3.63 10.23
C LEU A 188 -3.92 3.24 10.90
N ALA A 189 -3.95 2.80 12.16
CA ALA A 189 -2.75 2.38 12.89
C ALA A 189 -2.07 1.18 12.21
N SER A 190 -2.84 0.13 11.89
CA SER A 190 -2.31 -1.04 11.18
C SER A 190 -1.77 -0.69 9.80
N THR A 191 -2.45 0.16 9.02
CA THR A 191 -1.96 0.59 7.70
C THR A 191 -0.73 1.50 7.79
N LEU A 192 -0.57 2.30 8.85
CA LEU A 192 0.64 3.07 9.13
C LEU A 192 1.82 2.16 9.50
N ASP A 193 1.59 1.11 10.29
CA ASP A 193 2.63 0.14 10.63
C ASP A 193 3.07 -0.66 9.39
N GLU A 194 2.13 -1.09 8.56
CA GLU A 194 2.43 -1.68 7.24
C GLU A 194 3.19 -0.70 6.35
N SER A 195 2.79 0.57 6.33
CA SER A 195 3.44 1.63 5.56
C SER A 195 4.90 1.84 5.99
N ARG A 196 5.16 1.88 7.31
CA ARG A 196 6.52 1.95 7.86
C ARG A 196 7.36 0.74 7.46
N ALA A 197 6.80 -0.47 7.53
CA ALA A 197 7.49 -1.69 7.12
C ALA A 197 7.82 -1.70 5.62
N ASN A 198 6.87 -1.28 4.78
CA ASN A 198 7.08 -1.19 3.32
C ASN A 198 8.14 -0.16 2.97
N SER A 199 8.07 1.03 3.56
CA SER A 199 9.07 2.10 3.41
C SER A 199 10.47 1.62 3.81
N TRP A 200 10.56 0.92 4.94
CA TRP A 200 11.80 0.33 5.40
C TRP A 200 12.35 -0.71 4.41
N MET A 201 11.50 -1.61 3.91
CA MET A 201 11.91 -2.62 2.94
C MET A 201 12.47 -2.01 1.65
N VAL A 202 11.83 -0.96 1.13
CA VAL A 202 12.26 -0.21 -0.06
C VAL A 202 13.63 0.43 0.19
N LEU A 203 13.78 1.12 1.33
CA LEU A 203 15.03 1.77 1.72
C LEU A 203 16.17 0.76 1.92
N CYS A 204 15.94 -0.33 2.66
CA CYS A 204 16.94 -1.38 2.88
C CYS A 204 17.44 -1.97 1.56
N ARG A 205 16.51 -2.20 0.63
CA ARG A 205 16.87 -2.78 -0.66
C ARG A 205 17.70 -1.81 -1.50
N PHE A 206 17.36 -0.51 -1.47
CA PHE A 206 18.19 0.52 -2.09
C PHE A 206 19.59 0.60 -1.47
N LEU A 207 19.69 0.64 -0.14
CA LEU A 207 20.97 0.70 0.57
C LEU A 207 21.81 -0.55 0.31
N LYS A 208 21.19 -1.74 0.29
CA LYS A 208 21.88 -3.00 -0.04
C LYS A 208 22.41 -3.00 -1.47
N LEU A 209 21.62 -2.52 -2.45
CA LEU A 209 22.09 -2.39 -3.83
C LEU A 209 23.25 -1.40 -3.93
N SER A 210 23.16 -0.27 -3.23
CA SER A 210 24.23 0.74 -3.20
C SER A 210 25.52 0.18 -2.58
N GLN A 211 25.40 -0.67 -1.55
CA GLN A 211 26.53 -1.40 -0.96
C GLN A 211 27.13 -2.42 -1.92
N GLN A 212 26.29 -3.18 -2.63
CA GLN A 212 26.75 -4.16 -3.64
C GLN A 212 27.48 -3.50 -4.82
N GLN A 213 27.09 -2.27 -5.16
CA GLN A 213 27.75 -1.43 -6.17
C GLN A 213 28.97 -0.67 -5.62
N SER A 214 29.35 -0.91 -4.35
CA SER A 214 30.47 -0.24 -3.68
C SER A 214 30.33 1.30 -3.60
N LEU A 215 29.12 1.85 -3.77
CA LEU A 215 28.84 3.29 -3.61
C LEU A 215 28.87 3.71 -2.14
N ILE A 216 28.49 2.79 -1.25
CA ILE A 216 28.46 3.02 0.19
C ILE A 216 29.15 1.84 0.86
N PRO A 217 30.05 2.05 1.83
CA PRO A 217 30.69 0.97 2.56
C PRO A 217 29.67 0.16 3.36
N ASN A 218 30.01 -1.09 3.65
CA ASN A 218 29.21 -1.92 4.55
C ASN A 218 29.13 -1.24 5.93
N PRO A 219 27.94 -1.08 6.52
CA PRO A 219 27.72 -0.47 7.83
C PRO A 219 28.67 -0.94 8.93
N PHE A 220 29.00 -2.23 8.97
CA PHE A 220 29.91 -2.80 9.97
C PHE A 220 31.38 -2.41 9.81
N LEU A 221 31.73 -1.83 8.66
CA LEU A 221 33.06 -1.24 8.43
C LEU A 221 33.13 0.20 8.92
N LEU A 222 31.99 0.80 9.30
CA LEU A 222 31.96 2.17 9.80
C LEU A 222 32.37 2.22 11.28
N PRO A 223 33.20 3.20 11.70
CA PRO A 223 33.70 3.31 13.07
C PRO A 223 32.59 3.43 14.14
N ASN A 224 31.42 3.96 13.76
CA ASN A 224 30.34 4.32 14.67
C ASN A 224 29.40 3.14 14.97
N VAL A 225 29.58 1.99 14.31
CA VAL A 225 28.73 0.81 14.51
C VAL A 225 29.41 -0.13 15.50
N THR A 226 28.86 -0.20 16.71
CA THR A 226 29.31 -1.17 17.72
C THR A 226 29.10 -2.59 17.19
N ARG A 227 30.17 -3.39 17.15
CA ARG A 227 30.10 -4.82 16.79
C ARG A 227 29.33 -5.66 17.83
N ASP A 228 29.10 -5.08 19.01
CA ASP A 228 28.44 -5.72 20.13
C ASP A 228 26.93 -5.80 19.91
N TYR A 229 26.52 -6.83 19.18
CA TYR A 229 25.23 -7.45 19.42
C TYR A 229 25.27 -8.08 20.81
N ASN A 230 24.83 -7.33 21.83
CA ASN A 230 24.31 -7.91 23.06
C ASN A 230 22.99 -8.65 22.76
N VAL A 231 23.07 -9.71 21.96
CA VAL A 231 22.17 -10.85 22.09
C VAL A 231 22.81 -11.68 23.20
N LYS A 232 22.07 -11.96 24.26
CA LYS A 232 22.46 -12.95 25.25
C LYS A 232 22.71 -14.27 24.52
N THR A 233 23.96 -14.58 24.23
CA THR A 233 24.40 -15.82 23.60
C THR A 233 24.63 -16.85 24.70
N ASP A 234 23.56 -17.54 25.07
CA ASP A 234 23.70 -18.86 25.71
C ASP A 234 23.77 -19.99 24.66
N ASP A 235 23.73 -19.70 23.36
CA ASP A 235 23.95 -20.72 22.33
C ASP A 235 24.82 -20.21 21.16
N LEU A 236 26.08 -20.70 21.17
CA LEU A 236 26.96 -21.05 20.07
C LEU A 236 26.63 -20.49 18.67
N PHE A 237 27.09 -19.27 18.34
CA PHE A 237 27.63 -18.96 17.00
C PHE A 237 28.60 -17.79 17.11
N SER A 238 29.80 -17.94 16.55
CA SER A 238 30.81 -16.87 16.51
C SER A 238 30.24 -15.68 15.71
N PRO A 239 30.30 -14.42 16.22
CA PRO A 239 29.77 -13.24 15.54
C PRO A 239 30.45 -12.94 14.19
N SER A 240 31.56 -13.62 13.87
CA SER A 240 32.23 -13.62 12.57
C SER A 240 31.56 -14.53 11.52
N GLN A 241 30.76 -15.51 11.93
CA GLN A 241 30.13 -16.52 11.05
C GLN A 241 28.67 -16.21 10.69
N ILE A 242 28.01 -15.36 11.47
CA ILE A 242 26.71 -14.81 11.08
C ILE A 242 27.01 -13.63 10.16
N LEU A 243 26.81 -13.79 8.84
CA LEU A 243 26.68 -12.66 7.91
C LEU A 243 25.64 -11.71 8.51
N PRO A 244 26.05 -10.65 9.21
CA PRO A 244 25.09 -9.90 9.98
C PRO A 244 24.29 -9.11 8.96
N GLY A 245 22.97 -9.17 9.05
CA GLY A 245 22.11 -8.45 8.11
C GLY A 245 22.48 -6.98 8.12
N SER A 246 23.23 -6.52 7.11
CA SER A 246 23.73 -5.14 7.02
C SER A 246 22.58 -4.14 7.07
N THR A 247 21.36 -4.57 6.77
CA THR A 247 20.15 -3.76 6.69
C THR A 247 19.23 -3.82 7.91
N LYS A 248 19.68 -4.30 9.09
CA LYS A 248 18.84 -4.16 10.31
C LYS A 248 18.69 -2.67 10.68
N MET A 249 17.49 -2.30 11.16
CA MET A 249 17.16 -0.90 11.52
C MET A 249 18.09 -0.32 12.58
N SER A 250 18.43 -1.10 13.62
CA SER A 250 19.33 -0.65 14.69
C SER A 250 20.71 -0.26 14.16
N ILE A 251 21.28 -1.08 13.28
CA ILE A 251 22.60 -0.85 12.67
C ILE A 251 22.57 0.33 11.73
N MET A 252 21.54 0.41 10.89
CA MET A 252 21.37 1.51 9.95
C MET A 252 21.25 2.86 10.66
N LYS A 253 20.58 2.90 11.82
CA LYS A 253 20.48 4.10 12.66
C LYS A 253 21.81 4.53 13.29
N GLN A 254 22.72 3.58 13.53
CA GLN A 254 24.07 3.87 14.06
C GLN A 254 25.04 4.22 12.93
N ALA A 255 24.89 3.56 11.79
CA ALA A 255 25.75 3.68 10.62
C ALA A 255 25.53 4.97 9.84
N TYR A 256 24.27 5.40 9.71
CA TYR A 256 23.89 6.51 8.87
C TYR A 256 23.09 7.53 9.65
N ASP A 257 23.31 8.80 9.31
CA ASP A 257 22.48 9.89 9.81
C ASP A 257 21.07 9.78 9.22
N MET A 258 20.12 9.42 10.08
CA MET A 258 18.74 9.22 9.68
C MET A 258 18.05 10.50 9.24
N GLU A 259 18.52 11.68 9.65
CA GLU A 259 17.98 12.95 9.17
C GLU A 259 18.27 13.12 7.69
N TYR A 260 19.51 12.86 7.27
CA TYR A 260 19.88 12.84 5.84
C TYR A 260 19.16 11.75 5.06
N VAL A 261 19.04 10.55 5.62
CA VAL A 261 18.29 9.47 4.97
C VAL A 261 16.84 9.89 4.73
N ASN A 262 16.21 10.52 5.72
CA ASN A 262 14.81 10.92 5.63
C ASN A 262 14.58 12.15 4.76
N GLY A 263 15.45 13.16 4.82
CA GLY A 263 15.29 14.43 4.10
C GLY A 263 15.88 14.44 2.68
N ILE A 264 16.87 13.59 2.40
CA ILE A 264 17.54 13.57 1.10
C ILE A 264 17.31 12.24 0.37
N ILE A 265 17.66 11.11 1.01
CA ILE A 265 17.65 9.82 0.30
C ILE A 265 16.22 9.39 -0.05
N LYS A 266 15.27 9.48 0.89
CA LYS A 266 13.88 9.11 0.62
C LYS A 266 13.26 9.96 -0.50
N PRO A 267 13.26 11.30 -0.46
CA PRO A 267 12.66 12.09 -1.53
C PRO A 267 13.31 11.83 -2.90
N SER A 268 14.64 11.71 -2.95
CA SER A 268 15.35 11.36 -4.20
C SER A 268 14.90 10.00 -4.71
N LEU A 269 14.79 8.98 -3.85
CA LEU A 269 14.38 7.64 -4.27
C LEU A 269 12.92 7.63 -4.74
N GLU A 270 12.03 8.41 -4.13
CA GLU A 270 10.64 8.55 -4.58
C GLU A 270 10.59 9.11 -6.00
N TYR A 271 11.37 10.16 -6.25
CA TYR A 271 11.51 10.77 -7.56
C TYR A 271 12.06 9.76 -8.59
N ASP A 272 13.16 9.08 -8.28
CA ASP A 272 13.83 8.17 -9.21
C ASP A 272 12.94 6.95 -9.55
N ILE A 273 12.21 6.41 -8.57
CA ILE A 273 11.22 5.34 -8.81
C ILE A 273 10.11 5.85 -9.74
N ASN A 274 9.54 7.02 -9.44
CA ASN A 274 8.44 7.59 -10.23
C ASN A 274 8.87 7.90 -11.67
N LYS A 275 10.06 8.48 -11.83
CA LYS A 275 10.64 8.77 -13.13
C LYS A 275 10.82 7.51 -13.96
N ARG A 276 11.54 6.50 -13.45
CA ARG A 276 11.92 5.32 -14.24
C ARG A 276 10.81 4.28 -14.40
N HIS A 277 10.05 4.01 -13.35
CA HIS A 277 9.10 2.90 -13.37
C HIS A 277 7.73 3.28 -13.89
N TYR A 278 7.37 4.57 -13.88
CA TYR A 278 6.05 5.05 -14.23
C TYR A 278 6.10 6.08 -15.36
N LEU A 279 6.82 7.20 -15.19
CA LEU A 279 6.86 8.26 -16.19
C LEU A 279 7.54 7.83 -17.49
N GLU A 280 8.75 7.26 -17.43
CA GLU A 280 9.47 6.76 -18.60
C GLU A 280 8.70 5.66 -19.33
N LYS A 281 7.97 4.80 -18.59
CA LYS A 281 7.10 3.81 -19.23
C LYS A 281 5.93 4.44 -19.96
N LEU A 282 5.32 5.46 -19.36
CA LEU A 282 4.24 6.21 -20.00
C LEU A 282 4.74 6.92 -21.26
N GLN A 283 5.90 7.58 -21.16
CA GLN A 283 6.58 8.21 -22.29
C GLN A 283 6.92 7.20 -23.39
N GLN A 284 7.40 6.00 -23.02
CA GLN A 284 7.69 4.94 -23.99
C GLN A 284 6.42 4.47 -24.71
N ILE A 285 5.31 4.36 -24.01
CA ILE A 285 4.03 3.96 -24.60
C ILE A 285 3.57 5.01 -25.61
N VAL A 286 3.62 6.29 -25.25
CA VAL A 286 3.14 7.40 -26.08
C VAL A 286 4.08 7.68 -27.25
N ASN A 287 5.39 7.76 -27.03
CA ASN A 287 6.32 8.24 -28.05
C ASN A 287 6.85 7.12 -28.96
N GLU A 288 7.12 5.92 -28.43
CA GLU A 288 7.77 4.85 -29.20
C GLU A 288 6.78 3.80 -29.71
N LYS A 289 5.83 3.37 -28.85
CA LYS A 289 4.98 2.20 -29.13
C LYS A 289 3.69 2.56 -29.87
N GLY A 290 3.12 3.71 -29.56
CA GLY A 290 1.81 4.10 -30.09
C GLY A 290 0.67 3.21 -29.58
N PRO A 291 -0.53 3.32 -30.18
CA PRO A 291 -1.66 2.46 -29.87
C PRO A 291 -1.37 1.02 -30.27
N GLN A 292 -1.65 0.07 -29.37
CA GLN A 292 -1.43 -1.34 -29.66
C GLN A 292 -2.45 -1.85 -30.68
N LEU A 293 -1.94 -2.44 -31.77
CA LEU A 293 -2.77 -2.98 -32.84
C LEU A 293 -3.34 -4.35 -32.46
N VAL A 294 -4.66 -4.45 -32.50
CA VAL A 294 -5.42 -5.69 -32.36
C VAL A 294 -5.37 -6.43 -33.70
N ARG A 295 -4.84 -7.65 -33.70
CA ARG A 295 -4.73 -8.50 -34.89
C ARG A 295 -5.38 -9.84 -34.65
N VAL A 296 -6.06 -10.38 -35.66
CA VAL A 296 -6.50 -11.79 -35.66
C VAL A 296 -5.27 -12.66 -35.93
N ARG A 297 -4.97 -13.58 -35.00
CA ARG A 297 -3.91 -14.59 -35.16
C ARG A 297 -4.54 -15.98 -35.13
N MET A 298 -3.98 -16.90 -35.91
CA MET A 298 -4.33 -18.30 -35.82
C MET A 298 -3.51 -18.97 -34.71
N ASN A 299 -4.18 -19.67 -33.80
CA ASN A 299 -3.50 -20.54 -32.86
C ASN A 299 -3.11 -21.84 -33.57
N THR A 300 -1.81 -22.13 -33.65
CA THR A 300 -1.24 -23.34 -34.28
C THR A 300 -0.79 -24.38 -33.25
N ALA A 301 -1.12 -24.21 -31.96
CA ALA A 301 -0.69 -25.12 -30.90
C ALA A 301 -1.35 -26.53 -30.95
N GLY A 302 -2.17 -26.83 -31.96
CA GLY A 302 -2.78 -28.13 -32.18
C GLY A 302 -3.05 -28.39 -33.66
N GLU A 303 -3.55 -29.58 -33.98
CA GLU A 303 -3.85 -30.02 -35.36
C GLU A 303 -5.01 -29.20 -35.98
N VAL A 304 -5.84 -28.56 -35.14
CA VAL A 304 -6.95 -27.70 -35.57
C VAL A 304 -6.58 -26.23 -35.33
N ALA A 305 -6.47 -25.45 -36.41
CA ALA A 305 -6.20 -24.01 -36.32
C ALA A 305 -7.47 -23.21 -35.97
N ILE A 306 -7.41 -22.39 -34.93
CA ILE A 306 -8.52 -21.54 -34.48
C ILE A 306 -8.10 -20.06 -34.54
N PRO A 307 -8.88 -19.19 -35.21
CA PRO A 307 -8.62 -17.74 -35.22
C PRO A 307 -8.97 -17.13 -33.85
N ILE A 308 -8.07 -16.31 -33.33
CA ILE A 308 -8.24 -15.60 -32.07
C ILE A 308 -7.89 -14.13 -32.27
N VAL A 309 -8.71 -13.24 -31.72
CA VAL A 309 -8.39 -11.81 -31.63
C VAL A 309 -7.32 -11.63 -30.56
N ASN A 310 -6.10 -11.30 -30.97
CA ASN A 310 -5.00 -11.08 -30.03
C ASN A 310 -5.15 -9.69 -29.40
N ILE A 311 -5.52 -9.67 -28.12
CA ILE A 311 -5.64 -8.44 -27.33
C ILE A 311 -4.41 -8.38 -26.40
N PRO A 312 -3.74 -7.22 -26.28
CA PRO A 312 -2.55 -7.07 -25.45
C PRO A 312 -2.83 -7.16 -23.93
N THR A 313 -4.10 -7.15 -23.52
CA THR A 313 -4.50 -7.36 -22.13
C THR A 313 -4.73 -8.86 -21.86
N ASN A 314 -4.16 -9.36 -20.76
CA ASN A 314 -4.34 -10.75 -20.34
C ASN A 314 -5.78 -10.99 -19.85
N ASN A 315 -6.70 -11.24 -20.78
CA ASN A 315 -8.02 -11.78 -20.45
C ASN A 315 -7.91 -13.30 -20.25
N THR A 316 -7.43 -13.68 -19.07
CA THR A 316 -7.18 -15.08 -18.71
C THR A 316 -8.42 -15.94 -18.81
N ASP A 317 -9.61 -15.36 -18.59
CA ASP A 317 -10.87 -16.12 -18.55
C ASP A 317 -11.33 -16.45 -19.97
N LYS A 318 -11.32 -15.48 -20.89
CA LYS A 318 -11.59 -15.74 -22.32
C LYS A 318 -10.55 -16.68 -22.94
N LEU A 319 -9.27 -16.49 -22.62
CA LEU A 319 -8.21 -17.38 -23.10
C LEU A 319 -8.38 -18.80 -22.55
N ARG A 320 -8.87 -18.94 -21.31
CA ARG A 320 -9.19 -20.26 -20.73
C ARG A 320 -10.36 -20.91 -21.45
N GLU A 321 -11.43 -20.17 -21.75
CA GLU A 321 -12.57 -20.69 -22.53
C GLU A 321 -12.12 -21.19 -23.89
N ILE A 322 -11.35 -20.39 -24.62
CA ILE A 322 -10.80 -20.78 -25.93
C ILE A 322 -9.88 -22.00 -25.80
N ALA A 323 -9.04 -22.06 -24.77
CA ALA A 323 -8.17 -23.22 -24.53
C ALA A 323 -8.98 -24.50 -24.23
N LEU A 324 -10.07 -24.39 -23.48
CA LEU A 324 -10.99 -25.51 -23.24
C LEU A 324 -11.65 -25.96 -24.54
N ASP A 325 -12.18 -25.03 -25.34
CA ASP A 325 -12.80 -25.33 -26.64
C ASP A 325 -11.79 -25.97 -27.62
N THR A 326 -10.56 -25.47 -27.65
CA THR A 326 -9.47 -26.05 -28.46
C THR A 326 -9.18 -27.49 -28.03
N LYS A 327 -9.10 -27.73 -26.72
CA LYS A 327 -8.89 -29.07 -26.16
C LYS A 327 -10.02 -30.03 -26.53
N TRP A 328 -11.25 -29.54 -26.50
CA TRP A 328 -12.42 -30.30 -26.92
C TRP A 328 -12.41 -30.62 -28.41
N LEU A 329 -12.04 -29.68 -29.26
CA LEU A 329 -11.91 -29.89 -30.70
C LEU A 329 -10.83 -30.94 -31.03
N VAL A 330 -9.67 -30.87 -30.36
CA VAL A 330 -8.59 -31.86 -30.52
C VAL A 330 -9.03 -33.24 -30.03
N ALA A 331 -9.73 -33.32 -28.89
CA ALA A 331 -10.26 -34.58 -28.40
C ALA A 331 -11.26 -35.19 -29.39
N LEU A 332 -12.23 -34.40 -29.88
CA LEU A 332 -13.22 -34.84 -30.85
C LEU A 332 -12.58 -35.30 -32.16
N TYR A 333 -11.60 -34.56 -32.67
CA TYR A 333 -10.84 -34.92 -33.85
C TYR A 333 -10.12 -36.27 -33.68
N ASN A 334 -9.43 -36.45 -32.54
CA ASN A 334 -8.77 -37.72 -32.24
C ASN A 334 -9.75 -38.87 -32.06
N THR A 335 -10.92 -38.64 -31.43
CA THR A 335 -11.96 -39.68 -31.32
C THR A 335 -12.51 -40.07 -32.67
N GLU A 336 -12.79 -39.12 -33.56
CA GLU A 336 -13.27 -39.40 -34.92
C GLU A 336 -12.24 -40.19 -35.72
N ARG A 337 -10.96 -39.82 -35.57
CA ARG A 337 -9.86 -40.50 -36.25
C ARG A 337 -9.61 -41.92 -35.72
N VAL A 338 -9.70 -42.15 -34.41
CA VAL A 338 -9.62 -43.51 -33.83
C VAL A 338 -10.83 -44.34 -34.27
N TRP A 339 -12.03 -43.77 -34.19
CA TRP A 339 -13.27 -44.44 -34.59
C TRP A 339 -13.22 -44.92 -36.05
N ASN A 340 -12.77 -44.06 -36.96
CA ASN A 340 -12.70 -44.33 -38.39
C ASN A 340 -11.40 -45.04 -38.85
N SER A 341 -10.57 -45.50 -37.92
CA SER A 341 -9.30 -46.15 -38.30
C SER A 341 -9.54 -47.53 -38.93
N LEU A 342 -8.72 -47.85 -39.93
CA LEU A 342 -8.75 -49.18 -40.56
C LEU A 342 -7.99 -50.20 -39.70
N ARG A 343 -8.38 -51.49 -39.78
CA ARG A 343 -7.83 -52.59 -38.97
C ARG A 343 -6.30 -52.73 -39.02
N ASN A 344 -5.67 -52.26 -40.10
CA ASN A 344 -4.23 -52.34 -40.33
C ASN A 344 -3.52 -50.96 -40.26
N GLU A 345 -4.21 -49.91 -39.85
CA GLU A 345 -3.66 -48.56 -39.81
C GLU A 345 -2.92 -48.30 -38.49
N SER A 346 -1.74 -47.68 -38.57
CA SER A 346 -0.98 -47.30 -37.38
C SER A 346 -1.66 -46.13 -36.66
N LEU A 347 -2.26 -46.42 -35.50
CA LEU A 347 -2.91 -45.47 -34.61
C LEU A 347 -1.92 -44.62 -33.78
N SER A 348 -0.61 -44.74 -34.02
CA SER A 348 0.44 -44.14 -33.20
C SER A 348 0.41 -42.61 -33.13
N LYS A 349 -0.23 -41.91 -34.08
CA LYS A 349 -0.37 -40.44 -34.01
C LYS A 349 -1.62 -39.96 -33.25
N CYS A 350 -2.51 -40.85 -32.79
CA CYS A 350 -3.70 -40.49 -32.00
C CYS A 350 -3.45 -40.56 -30.49
N GLY A 351 -2.42 -41.31 -30.05
CA GLY A 351 -2.13 -41.53 -28.64
C GLY A 351 -1.31 -42.79 -28.42
N GLN A 352 -1.18 -43.17 -27.14
CA GLN A 352 -0.56 -44.43 -26.75
C GLN A 352 -1.56 -45.57 -27.00
N ILE A 353 -1.09 -46.61 -27.68
CA ILE A 353 -1.84 -47.85 -27.93
C ILE A 353 -1.53 -48.81 -26.78
N PHE A 354 -2.55 -49.45 -26.22
CA PHE A 354 -2.42 -50.45 -25.17
C PHE A 354 -2.45 -51.88 -25.74
N LEU A 355 -2.06 -52.86 -24.92
CA LEU A 355 -2.00 -54.28 -25.29
C LEU A 355 -3.37 -54.87 -25.67
N ASP A 356 -4.46 -54.28 -25.19
CA ASP A 356 -5.84 -54.64 -25.52
C ASP A 356 -6.32 -54.07 -26.86
N GLY A 357 -5.48 -53.29 -27.58
CA GLY A 357 -5.85 -52.62 -28.83
C GLY A 357 -6.58 -51.29 -28.64
N SER A 358 -6.81 -50.86 -27.39
CA SER A 358 -7.42 -49.56 -27.10
C SER A 358 -6.42 -48.40 -27.28
N VAL A 359 -6.95 -47.23 -27.62
CA VAL A 359 -6.17 -45.99 -27.77
C VAL A 359 -6.58 -44.99 -26.70
N ALA A 360 -5.59 -44.41 -26.01
CA ALA A 360 -5.82 -43.31 -25.08
C ALA A 360 -6.13 -42.00 -25.83
N VAL A 361 -7.36 -41.49 -25.70
CA VAL A 361 -7.71 -40.13 -26.16
C VAL A 361 -7.78 -39.21 -24.95
N LYS A 362 -6.71 -38.43 -24.74
CA LYS A 362 -6.53 -37.63 -23.52
C LYS A 362 -7.63 -36.58 -23.32
N ARG A 363 -8.34 -36.67 -22.20
CA ARG A 363 -9.30 -35.67 -21.74
C ARG A 363 -9.02 -35.25 -20.29
N SER A 364 -8.00 -34.43 -20.14
CA SER A 364 -7.80 -33.55 -18.97
C SER A 364 -7.43 -34.16 -17.61
N GLY A 365 -7.12 -35.46 -17.49
CA GLY A 365 -6.73 -36.01 -16.18
C GLY A 365 -5.69 -37.13 -16.15
N GLY A 366 -5.53 -37.97 -17.18
CA GLY A 366 -4.54 -39.05 -17.17
C GLY A 366 -4.98 -40.27 -17.99
N PHE A 367 -4.20 -41.36 -17.99
CA PHE A 367 -4.48 -42.59 -18.75
C PHE A 367 -5.49 -43.53 -18.05
N GLY A 368 -6.62 -42.98 -17.58
CA GLY A 368 -7.68 -43.76 -16.94
C GLY A 368 -8.40 -44.70 -17.91
N LEU A 369 -9.11 -45.70 -17.39
CA LEU A 369 -9.95 -46.61 -18.19
C LEU A 369 -11.03 -45.85 -18.97
N ASP A 370 -11.58 -44.78 -18.39
CA ASP A 370 -12.62 -43.94 -19.01
C ASP A 370 -12.12 -43.06 -20.19
N GLU A 371 -10.81 -43.00 -20.42
CA GLU A 371 -10.19 -42.23 -21.50
C GLU A 371 -9.70 -43.13 -22.65
N ARG A 372 -10.08 -44.42 -22.65
CA ARG A 372 -9.73 -45.40 -23.67
C ARG A 372 -10.88 -45.60 -24.64
N ILE A 373 -10.56 -45.60 -25.93
CA ILE A 373 -11.53 -45.80 -27.00
C ILE A 373 -11.01 -46.89 -27.92
N PHE A 374 -11.92 -47.75 -28.37
CA PHE A 374 -11.65 -48.72 -29.41
C PHE A 374 -12.09 -48.18 -30.79
N PRO A 375 -11.44 -48.63 -31.87
CA PRO A 375 -11.92 -48.35 -33.22
C PRO A 375 -13.31 -48.93 -33.50
N ARG A 376 -14.00 -48.42 -34.53
CA ARG A 376 -15.34 -48.90 -34.92
C ARG A 376 -15.36 -50.41 -35.20
N TRP A 377 -14.36 -50.92 -35.93
CA TRP A 377 -14.30 -52.35 -36.30
C TRP A 377 -14.32 -53.30 -35.10
N TYR A 378 -13.81 -52.87 -33.93
CA TYR A 378 -13.85 -53.67 -32.71
C TYR A 378 -15.29 -53.79 -32.17
N TYR A 379 -16.05 -52.70 -32.26
CA TYR A 379 -17.46 -52.70 -31.87
C TYR A 379 -18.33 -53.41 -32.90
N ASP A 380 -17.98 -53.35 -34.19
CA ASP A 380 -18.66 -54.11 -35.24
C ASP A 380 -18.55 -55.63 -34.95
N ASP A 381 -17.34 -56.13 -34.62
CA ASP A 381 -17.10 -57.53 -34.25
C ASP A 381 -17.91 -57.94 -32.99
N LEU A 382 -18.04 -57.04 -32.01
CA LEU A 382 -18.79 -57.29 -30.77
C LEU A 382 -20.31 -57.31 -31.03
N VAL A 383 -20.81 -56.36 -31.82
CA VAL A 383 -22.21 -56.27 -32.23
C VAL A 383 -22.63 -57.52 -33.00
N GLU A 384 -21.79 -57.99 -33.92
CA GLU A 384 -22.07 -59.22 -34.66
C GLU A 384 -22.20 -60.43 -33.71
N GLY A 385 -21.30 -60.55 -32.72
CA GLY A 385 -21.34 -61.60 -31.71
C GLY A 385 -22.59 -61.56 -30.82
N GLU A 386 -22.97 -60.38 -30.32
CA GLU A 386 -24.17 -60.19 -29.49
C GLU A 386 -25.45 -60.43 -30.29
N ALA A 387 -25.52 -59.95 -31.54
CA ALA A 387 -26.66 -60.21 -32.42
C ALA A 387 -26.85 -61.70 -32.72
N ILE A 388 -25.75 -62.45 -32.91
CA ILE A 388 -25.78 -63.91 -33.07
C ILE A 388 -26.28 -64.58 -31.78
N TRP A 389 -25.78 -64.15 -30.61
CA TRP A 389 -26.20 -64.71 -29.33
C TRP A 389 -27.68 -64.47 -29.03
N GLU A 390 -28.16 -63.24 -29.23
CA GLU A 390 -29.56 -62.87 -29.02
C GLU A 390 -30.48 -63.63 -29.98
N PHE A 391 -30.07 -63.78 -31.24
CA PHE A 391 -30.79 -64.60 -32.22
C PHE A 391 -30.88 -66.07 -31.79
N ILE A 392 -29.80 -66.66 -31.27
CA ILE A 392 -29.79 -68.05 -30.77
C ILE A 392 -30.71 -68.20 -29.56
N ILE A 393 -30.73 -67.24 -28.64
CA ILE A 393 -31.62 -67.25 -27.47
C ILE A 393 -33.09 -67.12 -27.87
N ASN A 394 -33.39 -66.17 -28.77
CA ASN A 394 -34.75 -65.96 -29.28
C ASN A 394 -35.28 -67.20 -30.01
N LYS A 395 -34.39 -67.96 -30.67
CA LYS A 395 -34.70 -69.28 -31.24
C LYS A 395 -34.88 -70.37 -30.20
N ALA A 396 -34.00 -70.44 -29.19
CA ALA A 396 -34.08 -71.45 -28.14
C ALA A 396 -35.36 -71.32 -27.27
N GLY A 397 -35.95 -70.12 -27.21
CA GLY A 397 -37.24 -69.86 -26.56
C GLY A 397 -38.49 -70.08 -27.42
N ASN A 398 -38.35 -70.33 -28.73
CA ASN A 398 -39.46 -70.46 -29.68
C ASN A 398 -39.37 -71.80 -30.45
N ASP A 399 -40.12 -72.82 -30.02
CA ASP A 399 -40.16 -74.19 -30.62
C ASP A 399 -40.73 -74.29 -32.05
N ARG A 400 -40.82 -73.20 -32.81
CA ARG A 400 -41.34 -73.20 -34.18
C ARG A 400 -40.35 -72.55 -35.12
N VAL A 401 -39.59 -73.39 -35.84
CA VAL A 401 -38.74 -72.99 -36.97
C VAL A 401 -39.64 -72.31 -38.01
N LYS A 402 -39.57 -70.98 -38.10
CA LYS A 402 -40.27 -70.19 -39.12
C LYS A 402 -39.30 -69.92 -40.27
N SER A 403 -39.81 -69.95 -41.50
CA SER A 403 -39.08 -69.74 -42.75
C SER A 403 -38.54 -68.31 -42.96
N ASN A 404 -38.37 -67.52 -41.90
CA ASN A 404 -38.00 -66.10 -41.96
C ASN A 404 -36.78 -65.74 -41.07
N ASP A 405 -36.07 -66.75 -40.56
CA ASP A 405 -34.91 -66.64 -39.68
C ASP A 405 -33.85 -65.62 -40.13
N GLN A 406 -33.61 -65.51 -41.45
CA GLN A 406 -32.64 -64.57 -42.00
C GLN A 406 -33.07 -63.10 -41.79
N LYS A 407 -34.35 -62.79 -42.00
CA LYS A 407 -34.88 -61.43 -41.83
C LYS A 407 -34.93 -61.01 -40.37
N GLU A 408 -35.15 -61.97 -39.47
CA GLU A 408 -35.14 -61.73 -38.03
C GLU A 408 -33.73 -61.45 -37.52
N TYR A 409 -32.73 -62.25 -37.95
CA TYR A 409 -31.33 -61.98 -37.66
C TYR A 409 -30.87 -60.62 -38.20
N GLU A 410 -31.21 -60.29 -39.45
CA GLU A 410 -30.88 -58.99 -40.05
C GLU A 410 -31.50 -57.83 -39.28
N SER A 411 -32.73 -57.97 -38.79
CA SER A 411 -33.39 -56.95 -37.96
C SER A 411 -32.70 -56.77 -36.59
N ILE A 412 -32.29 -57.86 -35.94
CA ILE A 412 -31.57 -57.80 -34.66
C ILE A 412 -30.20 -57.16 -34.87
N LEU A 413 -29.45 -57.61 -35.88
CA LEU A 413 -28.16 -57.05 -36.24
C LEU A 413 -28.26 -55.55 -36.55
N GLN A 414 -29.28 -55.14 -37.31
CA GLN A 414 -29.49 -53.73 -37.61
C GLN A 414 -29.77 -52.90 -36.34
N SER A 415 -30.50 -53.44 -35.37
CA SER A 415 -30.75 -52.75 -34.11
C SER A 415 -29.48 -52.53 -33.27
N TRP A 416 -28.54 -53.49 -33.31
CA TRP A 416 -27.24 -53.36 -32.66
C TRP A 416 -26.26 -52.47 -33.42
N MET A 417 -26.39 -52.39 -34.76
CA MET A 417 -25.57 -51.54 -35.61
C MET A 417 -25.99 -50.06 -35.58
N GLU A 418 -27.28 -49.76 -35.36
CA GLU A 418 -27.82 -48.40 -35.37
C GLU A 418 -27.05 -47.41 -34.45
N PRO A 419 -26.70 -47.74 -33.19
CA PRO A 419 -25.88 -46.87 -32.35
C PRO A 419 -24.49 -46.58 -32.91
N LEU A 420 -23.87 -47.54 -33.62
CA LEU A 420 -22.56 -47.38 -34.25
C LEU A 420 -22.63 -46.43 -35.45
N ASP A 421 -23.72 -46.46 -36.21
CA ASP A 421 -23.96 -45.56 -37.34
C ASP A 421 -24.30 -44.12 -36.92
N ILE A 422 -24.98 -43.95 -35.78
CA ILE A 422 -25.31 -42.63 -35.23
C ILE A 422 -24.07 -41.92 -34.67
N THR A 423 -23.12 -42.67 -34.12
CA THR A 423 -21.96 -42.13 -33.39
C THR A 423 -21.11 -41.14 -34.22
N PRO A 424 -20.72 -41.43 -35.48
CA PRO A 424 -20.02 -40.48 -36.36
C PRO A 424 -20.80 -39.18 -36.60
N ILE A 425 -22.12 -39.27 -36.76
CA ILE A 425 -22.99 -38.10 -36.99
C ILE A 425 -22.98 -37.19 -35.76
N VAL A 426 -23.07 -37.78 -34.56
CA VAL A 426 -23.05 -37.05 -33.29
C VAL A 426 -21.68 -36.40 -33.06
N LEU A 427 -20.57 -37.11 -33.33
CA LEU A 427 -19.22 -36.57 -33.21
C LEU A 427 -19.01 -35.37 -34.14
N LYS A 428 -19.38 -35.51 -35.41
CA LYS A 428 -19.29 -34.44 -36.42
C LYS A 428 -20.17 -33.24 -36.09
N SER A 429 -21.37 -33.47 -35.58
CA SER A 429 -22.27 -32.41 -35.12
C SER A 429 -21.67 -31.61 -33.96
N LYS A 430 -21.15 -32.28 -32.93
CA LYS A 430 -20.47 -31.64 -31.79
C LYS A 430 -19.22 -30.87 -32.22
N PHE A 431 -18.43 -31.44 -33.14
CA PHE A 431 -17.25 -30.78 -33.71
C PHE A 431 -17.63 -29.49 -34.45
N ASN A 432 -18.64 -29.55 -35.32
CA ASN A 432 -19.12 -28.38 -36.07
C ASN A 432 -19.73 -27.31 -35.17
N GLN A 433 -20.46 -27.69 -34.12
CA GLN A 433 -21.01 -26.76 -33.13
C GLN A 433 -19.93 -25.99 -32.36
N LEU A 434 -18.84 -26.65 -31.98
CA LEU A 434 -17.71 -25.99 -31.30
C LEU A 434 -16.90 -25.14 -32.27
N ARG A 435 -16.70 -25.60 -33.50
CA ARG A 435 -16.00 -24.86 -34.55
C ARG A 435 -16.77 -23.60 -34.97
N SER A 436 -18.10 -23.66 -35.06
CA SER A 436 -18.93 -22.54 -35.50
C SER A 436 -18.81 -21.32 -34.59
N ARG A 437 -18.67 -21.54 -33.26
CA ARG A 437 -18.46 -20.48 -32.25
C ARG A 437 -17.26 -19.58 -32.54
N HIS A 438 -16.27 -20.07 -33.28
CA HIS A 438 -15.00 -19.38 -33.54
C HIS A 438 -14.76 -19.12 -35.04
N SER A 439 -15.66 -19.53 -35.93
CA SER A 439 -15.39 -19.52 -37.39
C SER A 439 -16.02 -18.37 -38.18
N ASP A 440 -16.91 -17.60 -37.58
CA ASP A 440 -17.57 -16.49 -38.28
C ASP A 440 -16.62 -15.29 -38.42
N ARG A 441 -16.08 -15.11 -39.63
CA ARG A 441 -15.15 -14.01 -39.95
C ARG A 441 -15.78 -12.63 -39.75
N LYS A 442 -17.10 -12.47 -39.93
CA LYS A 442 -17.76 -11.17 -39.75
C LYS A 442 -17.78 -10.75 -38.29
N THR A 443 -18.12 -11.66 -37.39
CA THR A 443 -18.12 -11.39 -35.95
C THR A 443 -16.71 -11.19 -35.39
N LEU A 444 -15.71 -11.90 -35.94
CA LEU A 444 -14.30 -11.69 -35.58
C LEU A 444 -13.78 -10.31 -36.00
N ASN A 445 -14.12 -9.85 -37.21
CA ASN A 445 -13.71 -8.53 -37.68
C ASN A 445 -14.39 -7.42 -36.87
N GLN A 446 -15.68 -7.54 -36.58
CA GLN A 446 -16.40 -6.62 -35.69
C GLN A 446 -15.77 -6.59 -34.29
N ALA A 447 -15.47 -7.76 -33.71
CA ALA A 447 -14.78 -7.85 -32.43
C ALA A 447 -13.36 -7.24 -32.48
N GLN A 448 -12.65 -7.37 -33.61
CA GLN A 448 -11.36 -6.72 -33.81
C GLN A 448 -11.50 -5.20 -33.82
N GLU A 449 -12.44 -4.64 -34.58
CA GLU A 449 -12.71 -3.21 -34.66
C GLU A 449 -13.12 -2.63 -33.31
N GLU A 450 -14.06 -3.25 -32.60
CA GLU A 450 -14.49 -2.83 -31.27
C GLU A 450 -13.32 -2.80 -30.27
N ASN A 451 -12.47 -3.84 -30.31
CA ASN A 451 -11.30 -3.90 -29.44
C ASN A 451 -10.25 -2.86 -29.85
N GLN A 452 -10.06 -2.60 -31.16
CA GLN A 452 -9.16 -1.57 -31.64
C GLN A 452 -9.61 -0.18 -31.19
N HIS A 453 -10.91 0.13 -31.27
CA HIS A 453 -11.46 1.37 -30.74
C HIS A 453 -11.19 1.52 -29.24
N LYS A 454 -11.41 0.46 -28.44
CA LYS A 454 -11.09 0.48 -27.00
C LYS A 454 -9.60 0.73 -26.73
N GLN A 455 -8.70 0.13 -27.52
CA GLN A 455 -7.26 0.36 -27.39
C GLN A 455 -6.86 1.78 -27.78
N ASN A 456 -7.43 2.32 -28.86
CA ASN A 456 -7.19 3.71 -29.28
C ASN A 456 -7.67 4.70 -28.22
N SER A 457 -8.89 4.53 -27.70
CA SER A 457 -9.39 5.39 -26.62
C SER A 457 -8.55 5.30 -25.35
N HIS A 458 -8.05 4.10 -25.00
CA HIS A 458 -7.13 3.95 -23.88
C HIS A 458 -5.79 4.66 -24.15
N TYR A 459 -5.25 4.56 -25.37
CA TYR A 459 -4.05 5.27 -25.76
C TYR A 459 -4.23 6.80 -25.68
N ASP A 460 -5.33 7.33 -26.22
CA ASP A 460 -5.65 8.77 -26.15
C ASP A 460 -5.71 9.27 -24.71
N LEU A 461 -6.25 8.46 -23.79
CA LEU A 461 -6.23 8.76 -22.36
C LEU A 461 -4.80 8.82 -21.80
N GLN A 462 -3.90 7.90 -22.21
CA GLN A 462 -2.50 7.93 -21.79
C GLN A 462 -1.76 9.16 -22.34
N VAL A 463 -2.05 9.58 -23.58
CA VAL A 463 -1.51 10.81 -24.18
C VAL A 463 -1.95 12.03 -23.38
N ARG A 464 -3.27 12.16 -23.10
CA ARG A 464 -3.81 13.26 -22.30
C ARG A 464 -3.17 13.33 -20.91
N ARG A 465 -2.99 12.17 -20.26
CA ARG A 465 -2.31 12.09 -18.96
C ARG A 465 -0.86 12.54 -19.03
N LEU A 466 -0.11 12.05 -20.03
CA LEU A 466 1.30 12.43 -20.18
C LEU A 466 1.44 13.94 -20.40
N ASN A 467 0.63 14.51 -21.29
CA ASN A 467 0.63 15.96 -21.55
C ASN A 467 0.30 16.75 -20.28
N GLY A 468 -0.75 16.35 -19.55
CA GLY A 468 -1.12 17.00 -18.28
C GLY A 468 -0.04 16.90 -17.20
N ILE A 469 0.69 15.78 -17.14
CA ILE A 469 1.87 15.64 -16.26
C ILE A 469 2.96 16.61 -16.72
N THR A 470 3.34 16.61 -18.00
CA THR A 470 4.39 17.46 -18.56
C THR A 470 4.11 18.95 -18.31
N ASP A 471 2.90 19.41 -18.61
CA ASP A 471 2.48 20.81 -18.40
C ASP A 471 2.62 21.22 -16.92
N SER A 472 2.26 20.31 -16.01
CA SER A 472 2.33 20.54 -14.57
C SER A 472 3.78 20.52 -14.05
N LEU A 473 4.65 19.68 -14.62
CA LEU A 473 6.07 19.62 -14.29
C LEU A 473 6.83 20.85 -14.79
N GLU A 474 6.52 21.33 -15.99
CA GLU A 474 7.11 22.54 -16.58
C GLU A 474 6.70 23.80 -15.81
N LYS A 475 5.40 23.95 -15.53
CA LYS A 475 4.87 25.10 -14.79
C LYS A 475 5.48 25.24 -13.39
N ASN A 476 5.61 24.13 -12.67
CA ASN A 476 6.02 24.14 -11.26
C ASN A 476 7.51 23.81 -11.04
N ARG A 477 8.28 23.55 -12.12
CA ARG A 477 9.72 23.22 -12.09
C ARG A 477 10.06 22.17 -11.03
N VAL A 478 9.54 20.96 -11.22
CA VAL A 478 9.61 19.89 -10.21
C VAL A 478 10.98 19.20 -10.20
N PHE A 479 11.65 19.22 -9.05
CA PHE A 479 12.93 18.56 -8.80
C PHE A 479 12.82 17.43 -7.76
N LYS A 480 13.91 16.73 -7.48
CA LYS A 480 13.99 15.61 -6.50
C LYS A 480 13.51 16.00 -5.10
N HIS A 481 13.82 17.20 -4.64
CA HIS A 481 13.47 17.71 -3.31
C HIS A 481 12.39 18.80 -3.39
N SER A 482 11.49 18.71 -4.37
CA SER A 482 10.43 19.69 -4.58
C SER A 482 9.50 19.84 -3.37
N GLU A 483 9.45 18.86 -2.47
CA GLU A 483 8.72 18.96 -1.20
C GLU A 483 9.12 20.14 -0.30
N ILE A 484 10.34 20.67 -0.46
CA ILE A 484 10.86 21.82 0.32
C ILE A 484 10.58 23.14 -0.39
N VAL A 485 10.76 23.17 -1.71
CA VAL A 485 10.88 24.42 -2.50
C VAL A 485 9.68 24.69 -3.42
N ASN A 486 8.79 23.73 -3.62
CA ASN A 486 7.68 23.87 -4.55
C ASN A 486 6.57 24.74 -3.95
N PRO A 487 6.08 25.78 -4.66
CA PRO A 487 4.97 26.62 -4.20
C PRO A 487 3.64 25.85 -4.09
N ASP A 488 3.46 24.81 -4.91
CA ASP A 488 2.22 24.02 -4.90
C ASP A 488 2.25 22.99 -3.77
N LYS A 489 1.17 22.93 -2.98
CA LYS A 489 1.13 22.20 -1.71
C LYS A 489 0.24 20.96 -1.77
N VAL A 490 0.65 19.93 -1.05
CA VAL A 490 -0.15 18.70 -0.91
C VAL A 490 -1.36 18.98 -0.03
N THR A 491 -2.54 18.60 -0.50
CA THR A 491 -3.82 18.72 0.23
C THR A 491 -4.39 17.39 0.69
N LYS A 492 -3.95 16.28 0.09
CA LYS A 492 -4.53 14.94 0.32
C LYS A 492 -4.22 14.41 1.73
N THR A 493 -5.27 14.12 2.49
CA THR A 493 -5.20 13.53 3.85
C THR A 493 -5.08 12.00 3.83
N TYR A 494 -4.68 11.38 4.94
CA TYR A 494 -4.68 9.91 5.06
C TYR A 494 -6.04 9.27 4.83
N ASN A 495 -7.10 9.92 5.29
CA ASN A 495 -8.46 9.44 5.10
C ASN A 495 -8.75 9.28 3.60
N GLU A 496 -8.44 10.30 2.79
CA GLU A 496 -8.62 10.26 1.33
C GLU A 496 -7.87 9.10 0.66
N TYR A 497 -6.64 8.79 1.09
CA TYR A 497 -5.91 7.63 0.57
C TYR A 497 -6.61 6.30 0.91
N LEU A 498 -7.11 6.17 2.15
CA LEU A 498 -7.84 4.97 2.59
C LEU A 498 -9.23 4.85 1.93
N GLU A 499 -9.84 5.98 1.58
CA GLU A 499 -11.09 6.01 0.83
C GLU A 499 -10.91 5.61 -0.63
N LYS A 500 -9.83 6.07 -1.29
CA LYS A 500 -9.52 5.72 -2.68
C LYS A 500 -9.04 4.27 -2.84
N ALA A 501 -8.51 3.65 -1.79
CA ALA A 501 -8.18 2.21 -1.77
C ALA A 501 -9.41 1.28 -1.92
N LYS A 502 -10.63 1.84 -2.01
CA LYS A 502 -11.87 1.11 -2.34
C LYS A 502 -11.89 0.66 -3.80
N THR A 503 -11.21 -0.44 -4.09
CA THR A 503 -11.72 -1.48 -4.99
C THR A 503 -10.76 -2.66 -4.94
N PRO A 504 -11.17 -3.81 -4.40
CA PRO A 504 -10.39 -5.04 -4.49
C PRO A 504 -10.50 -5.65 -5.91
N THR A 505 -10.40 -4.83 -6.96
CA THR A 505 -10.08 -5.34 -8.29
C THR A 505 -8.64 -5.80 -8.22
N LYS A 506 -8.46 -7.13 -8.24
CA LYS A 506 -7.26 -7.93 -7.92
C LYS A 506 -5.91 -7.51 -8.56
N LYS A 507 -5.78 -6.38 -9.27
CA LYS A 507 -4.59 -6.07 -10.06
C LYS A 507 -4.06 -4.62 -9.98
N THR A 508 -4.69 -3.70 -9.27
CA THR A 508 -4.22 -2.31 -9.15
C THR A 508 -3.67 -2.02 -7.75
N PHE A 509 -2.36 -2.21 -7.56
CA PHE A 509 -1.62 -1.72 -6.39
C PHE A 509 -1.59 -0.18 -6.37
N PRO A 510 -1.55 0.47 -5.19
CA PRO A 510 -0.82 0.00 -4.02
C PRO A 510 -1.67 -0.16 -2.76
N SER A 511 -1.55 -1.33 -2.11
CA SER A 511 -1.88 -1.45 -0.69
C SER A 511 -0.83 -0.64 0.08
N GLY A 512 -1.24 0.46 0.70
CA GLY A 512 -0.38 1.29 1.54
C GLY A 512 -0.66 2.78 1.36
N ILE A 513 -0.60 3.49 2.48
CA ILE A 513 -0.65 4.96 2.53
C ILE A 513 0.76 5.52 2.65
N PRO A 514 1.00 6.81 2.33
CA PRO A 514 2.28 7.44 2.63
C PRO A 514 2.68 7.26 4.11
N VAL A 515 3.98 7.18 4.42
CA VAL A 515 4.46 7.02 5.81
C VAL A 515 4.18 8.25 6.66
N LEU A 516 4.21 9.42 6.03
CA LEU A 516 4.08 10.72 6.67
C LEU A 516 2.99 11.52 5.95
N GLU A 517 2.16 12.20 6.74
CA GLU A 517 1.11 13.06 6.21
C GLU A 517 1.77 14.35 5.76
N ARG A 518 1.80 14.58 4.44
CA ARG A 518 2.56 15.68 3.82
C ARG A 518 1.73 16.95 3.62
N ILE A 519 0.59 17.10 4.31
CA ILE A 519 -0.31 18.23 4.09
C ILE A 519 0.44 19.55 4.30
N GLY A 520 0.37 20.43 3.31
CA GLY A 520 1.05 21.73 3.34
C GLY A 520 2.52 21.72 2.91
N MET A 521 3.14 20.55 2.73
CA MET A 521 4.46 20.41 2.09
C MET A 521 4.35 20.58 0.57
N GLY A 522 5.46 20.89 -0.10
CA GLY A 522 5.50 20.98 -1.55
C GLY A 522 5.13 19.65 -2.23
N LYS A 523 4.51 19.72 -3.42
CA LYS A 523 4.19 18.52 -4.20
C LYS A 523 5.45 17.90 -4.79
N THR A 524 5.51 16.56 -4.75
CA THR A 524 6.54 15.73 -5.39
C THR A 524 6.11 15.29 -6.79
N LEU A 525 7.04 14.77 -7.60
CA LEU A 525 6.71 14.14 -8.88
C LEU A 525 5.60 13.09 -8.74
N GLY A 526 5.64 12.29 -7.68
CA GLY A 526 4.61 11.30 -7.40
C GLY A 526 3.22 11.91 -7.20
N ASP A 527 3.13 13.11 -6.63
CA ASP A 527 1.87 13.83 -6.43
C ASP A 527 1.27 14.33 -7.76
N TYR A 528 2.09 14.87 -8.67
CA TYR A 528 1.61 15.30 -10.00
C TYR A 528 1.14 14.13 -10.87
N ILE A 529 1.82 12.99 -10.80
CA ILE A 529 1.38 11.75 -11.46
C ILE A 529 0.03 11.27 -10.88
N ASP A 530 -0.17 11.45 -9.56
CA ASP A 530 -1.41 11.10 -8.84
C ASP A 530 -2.61 11.96 -9.23
N GLU A 531 -2.37 13.20 -9.67
CA GLU A 531 -3.41 14.15 -10.06
C GLU A 531 -4.00 13.84 -11.43
N GLN A 532 -3.21 13.21 -12.30
CA GLN A 532 -3.66 12.71 -13.60
C GLN A 532 -4.19 11.26 -13.53
N ASP A 533 -4.50 10.78 -12.32
CA ASP A 533 -4.97 9.41 -12.02
C ASP A 533 -4.09 8.31 -12.66
N TYR A 534 -2.77 8.52 -12.67
CA TYR A 534 -1.81 7.53 -13.14
C TYR A 534 -1.10 6.82 -11.99
N HIS A 535 -0.54 5.64 -12.27
CA HIS A 535 0.15 4.86 -11.26
C HIS A 535 1.43 5.57 -10.80
N ASN A 536 1.59 5.66 -9.48
CA ASN A 536 2.72 6.30 -8.84
C ASN A 536 3.21 5.51 -7.61
N PHE A 537 4.36 5.91 -7.12
CA PHE A 537 4.93 5.48 -5.87
C PHE A 537 5.07 6.67 -4.91
N LYS A 538 4.78 6.43 -3.64
CA LYS A 538 5.03 7.34 -2.52
C LYS A 538 5.59 6.51 -1.39
N PHE A 539 6.56 7.02 -0.63
CA PHE A 539 7.13 6.25 0.47
C PHE A 539 6.05 5.78 1.44
N GLY A 540 5.96 4.46 1.65
CA GLY A 540 4.91 3.82 2.45
C GLY A 540 3.98 2.91 1.65
N LYS A 541 3.84 3.18 0.35
CA LYS A 541 3.17 2.28 -0.58
C LYS A 541 3.98 0.99 -0.78
N THR A 542 3.29 -0.11 -1.05
CA THR A 542 3.96 -1.36 -1.46
C THR A 542 4.62 -1.20 -2.82
N PHE A 543 5.93 -1.44 -2.89
CA PHE A 543 6.68 -1.49 -4.14
C PHE A 543 7.35 -2.86 -4.30
N LYS A 544 6.72 -3.70 -5.12
CA LYS A 544 7.18 -5.06 -5.44
C LYS A 544 8.10 -5.19 -6.68
N PRO A 545 8.11 -4.28 -7.68
CA PRO A 545 9.00 -4.43 -8.83
C PRO A 545 10.47 -4.58 -8.42
N ARG A 546 11.27 -5.24 -9.27
CA ARG A 546 12.72 -5.18 -9.11
C ARG A 546 13.17 -3.75 -9.41
N PHE A 547 13.96 -3.16 -8.50
CA PHE A 547 14.62 -1.89 -8.77
C PHE A 547 15.42 -2.05 -10.05
N LYS A 548 15.10 -1.20 -11.03
CA LYS A 548 15.98 -0.98 -12.16
C LYS A 548 16.64 0.35 -11.90
N LEU A 549 17.89 0.28 -11.42
CA LEU A 549 18.78 1.44 -11.37
C LEU A 549 19.26 1.77 -12.79
#